data_AF-A0A1M4W3A3-F1
#
_entry.id   AF-A0A1M4W3A3-F1
#
_cell.length_a   1.000
_cell.length_b   1.000
_cell.length_c   1.000
_cell.angle_alpha   90.00
_cell.angle_beta   90.00
_cell.angle_gamma   90.00
#
_symmetry.space_group_name_H-M   'P 1'
#
loop_
_entity.id
_entity.type
_entity.pdbx_description
1 polymer ?
#
loop_
_entity_poly.entity_id
_entity_poly.type
_entity_poly.pdbx_seq_one_letter_code
_entity_poly.pdbx_strand_id
1 'polypeptide(L)'
;MLLDPVQFRRHLTGFDRSAWRFETQPTYTMPNEQESLAGFLAGRPKPEGHNSGWHTTVRALVADGKSIGRVMTVREPLTDYQRYQLAWGIPGNVAAGEDIRILDLTDLDLDLPPQDFWLFDESVVVDLNFRQDGTLVNIERRQDPDLARYLEWRDVALAHAVPVGEWRPRL
;
A
#
# COMPACT_ATOMS: atom_id res chain seq x y z
N MET A 1 -14.89 7.19 12.18
CA MET A 1 -16.10 6.93 11.36
C MET A 1 -15.83 5.74 10.46
N LEU A 2 -16.62 4.67 10.58
CA LEU A 2 -16.47 3.50 9.72
C LEU A 2 -16.83 3.84 8.26
N LEU A 3 -16.03 3.35 7.33
CA LEU A 3 -16.24 3.52 5.89
C LEU A 3 -16.68 2.20 5.27
N ASP A 4 -17.77 2.24 4.52
CA ASP A 4 -18.11 1.18 3.58
C ASP A 4 -17.19 1.23 2.33
N PRO A 5 -17.21 0.21 1.46
CA PRO A 5 -16.35 0.19 0.26
C PRO A 5 -16.57 1.36 -0.70
N VAL A 6 -17.80 1.89 -0.79
CA VAL A 6 -18.12 3.03 -1.67
C VAL A 6 -17.55 4.32 -1.09
N GLN A 7 -17.73 4.53 0.22
CA GLN A 7 -17.17 5.67 0.95
C GLN A 7 -15.64 5.66 0.90
N PHE A 8 -15.01 4.50 1.11
CA PHE A 8 -13.56 4.37 1.02
C PHE A 8 -13.06 4.67 -0.40
N ARG A 9 -13.70 4.13 -1.43
CA ARG A 9 -13.33 4.39 -2.84
C ARG A 9 -13.41 5.87 -3.20
N ARG A 10 -14.36 6.63 -2.63
CA ARG A 10 -14.43 8.08 -2.85
C ARG A 10 -13.18 8.81 -2.37
N HIS A 11 -12.55 8.37 -1.28
CA HIS A 11 -11.28 8.95 -0.84
C HIS A 11 -10.14 8.66 -1.83
N LEU A 12 -10.08 7.45 -2.38
CA LEU A 12 -9.05 7.04 -3.35
C LEU A 12 -9.09 7.80 -4.68
N THR A 13 -10.18 8.50 -5.00
CA THR A 13 -10.31 9.28 -6.25
C THR A 13 -10.61 10.76 -6.03
N GLY A 14 -11.10 11.13 -4.84
CA GLY A 14 -11.63 12.45 -4.53
C GLY A 14 -10.68 13.37 -3.77
N PHE A 15 -9.43 12.97 -3.55
CA PHE A 15 -8.38 13.82 -2.98
C PHE A 15 -7.87 14.83 -4.01
N ASP A 16 -7.31 15.96 -3.57
CA ASP A 16 -6.96 17.10 -4.43
C ASP A 16 -5.50 17.11 -4.88
N ARG A 17 -4.58 16.64 -4.03
CA ARG A 17 -3.13 16.72 -4.23
C ARG A 17 -2.43 15.39 -4.15
N SER A 18 -2.61 14.66 -3.05
CA SER A 18 -1.82 13.46 -2.76
C SER A 18 -2.58 12.40 -1.98
N ALA A 19 -2.38 11.14 -2.35
CA ALA A 19 -2.75 9.98 -1.55
C ALA A 19 -1.50 9.16 -1.22
N TRP A 20 -1.22 8.97 0.06
CA TRP A 20 -0.07 8.19 0.51
C TRP A 20 -0.50 7.08 1.45
N ARG A 21 -0.03 5.85 1.22
CA ARG A 21 -0.33 4.68 2.06
C ARG A 21 0.90 4.19 2.82
N PHE A 22 0.70 3.85 4.09
CA PHE A 22 1.64 3.05 4.86
C PHE A 22 1.14 1.61 4.97
N GLU A 23 1.96 0.65 4.57
CA GLU A 23 1.66 -0.78 4.60
C GLU A 23 2.60 -1.51 5.58
N THR A 24 2.02 -2.00 6.67
CA THR A 24 2.73 -2.63 7.79
C THR A 24 2.55 -4.15 7.83
N GLN A 25 1.54 -4.66 7.14
CA GLN A 25 1.20 -6.08 7.22
C GLN A 25 2.07 -6.91 6.26
N PRO A 26 2.60 -8.07 6.74
CA PRO A 26 3.37 -8.95 5.87
C PRO A 26 2.49 -9.75 4.90
N THR A 27 1.17 -9.85 5.17
CA THR A 27 0.19 -10.54 4.33
C THR A 27 -1.17 -9.86 4.45
N TYR A 28 -1.87 -9.69 3.32
CA TYR A 28 -3.29 -9.34 3.30
C TYR A 28 -4.11 -10.51 2.72
N THR A 29 -5.16 -10.96 3.39
CA THR A 29 -6.02 -12.06 2.93
C THR A 29 -7.25 -11.54 2.20
N MET A 30 -6.99 -10.72 1.19
CA MET A 30 -8.04 -10.10 0.39
C MET A 30 -8.75 -11.14 -0.48
N PRO A 31 -10.07 -11.35 -0.36
CA PRO A 31 -10.78 -12.40 -1.10
C PRO A 31 -10.58 -12.36 -2.62
N ASN A 32 -10.45 -11.16 -3.19
CA ASN A 32 -10.24 -10.94 -4.62
C ASN A 32 -8.80 -11.20 -5.09
N GLU A 33 -7.84 -11.39 -4.18
CA GLU A 33 -6.44 -11.68 -4.52
C GLU A 33 -6.12 -13.18 -4.40
N GLN A 34 -6.96 -13.97 -3.70
CA GLN A 34 -6.66 -15.37 -3.36
C GLN A 34 -6.39 -16.25 -4.58
N GLU A 35 -7.16 -16.09 -5.67
CA GLU A 35 -6.93 -16.87 -6.89
C GLU A 35 -5.61 -16.49 -7.57
N SER A 36 -5.27 -15.19 -7.58
CA SER A 36 -4.02 -14.70 -8.16
C SER A 36 -2.81 -15.16 -7.36
N LEU A 37 -2.89 -15.08 -6.02
CA LEU A 37 -1.86 -15.59 -5.13
C LEU A 37 -1.65 -17.10 -5.31
N ALA A 38 -2.73 -17.89 -5.32
CA ALA A 38 -2.65 -19.32 -5.57
C ALA A 38 -2.04 -19.62 -6.95
N GLY A 39 -2.31 -18.79 -7.96
CA GLY A 39 -1.69 -18.91 -9.28
C GLY A 39 -0.21 -18.64 -9.29
N PHE A 40 0.22 -17.58 -8.61
CA PHE A 40 1.62 -17.25 -8.44
C PHE A 40 2.39 -18.39 -7.76
N LEU A 41 1.85 -18.92 -6.65
CA LEU A 41 2.49 -20.00 -5.90
C LEU A 41 2.56 -21.32 -6.69
N ALA A 42 1.60 -21.56 -7.58
CA ALA A 42 1.62 -22.69 -8.50
C ALA A 42 2.56 -22.50 -9.72
N GLY A 43 3.26 -21.36 -9.83
CA GLY A 43 4.13 -21.05 -10.97
C GLY A 43 3.37 -20.78 -12.27
N ARG A 44 2.08 -20.45 -12.20
CA ARG A 44 1.30 -20.05 -13.39
C ARG A 44 1.83 -18.71 -13.93
N PRO A 45 1.68 -18.42 -15.22
CA PRO A 45 1.99 -17.09 -15.74
C PRO A 45 1.05 -16.04 -15.14
N LYS A 46 1.55 -14.80 -14.99
CA LYS A 46 0.72 -13.66 -14.57
C LYS A 46 -0.43 -13.47 -15.58
N PRO A 47 -1.69 -13.36 -15.14
CA PRO A 47 -2.81 -13.09 -16.03
C PRO A 47 -2.65 -11.78 -16.81
N GLU A 48 -3.10 -11.77 -18.06
CA GLU A 48 -3.23 -10.53 -18.82
C GLU A 48 -4.20 -9.57 -18.11
N GLY A 49 -3.87 -8.28 -18.06
CA GLY A 49 -4.72 -7.30 -17.41
C GLY A 49 -4.80 -7.40 -15.88
N HIS A 50 -3.91 -8.15 -15.23
CA HIS A 50 -3.76 -8.15 -13.76
C HIS A 50 -3.69 -6.70 -13.24
N ASN A 51 -4.56 -6.34 -12.28
CA ASN A 51 -4.72 -5.00 -11.72
C ASN A 51 -5.07 -3.86 -12.72
N SER A 52 -5.54 -4.17 -13.93
CA SER A 52 -5.87 -3.17 -14.96
C SER A 52 -6.86 -2.08 -14.52
N GLY A 53 -7.83 -2.43 -13.67
CA GLY A 53 -8.76 -1.48 -13.08
C GLY A 53 -8.05 -0.44 -12.22
N TRP A 54 -7.16 -0.89 -11.34
CA TRP A 54 -6.33 0.00 -10.52
C TRP A 54 -5.39 0.86 -11.36
N HIS A 55 -4.71 0.25 -12.36
CA HIS A 55 -3.83 0.99 -13.26
C HIS A 55 -4.56 2.12 -13.98
N THR A 56 -5.83 1.91 -14.36
CA THR A 56 -6.66 2.94 -14.98
C THR A 56 -6.94 4.10 -14.03
N THR A 57 -7.24 3.80 -12.77
CA THR A 57 -7.41 4.82 -11.73
C THR A 57 -6.12 5.62 -11.50
N VAL A 58 -4.98 4.95 -11.31
CA VAL A 58 -3.69 5.62 -11.08
C VAL A 58 -3.34 6.54 -12.25
N ARG A 59 -3.46 6.07 -13.50
CA ARG A 59 -3.18 6.91 -14.68
C ARG A 59 -4.06 8.15 -14.75
N ALA A 60 -5.35 8.03 -14.40
CA ALA A 60 -6.25 9.18 -14.39
C ALA A 60 -5.83 10.21 -13.31
N LEU A 61 -5.49 9.75 -12.11
CA LEU A 61 -5.00 10.62 -11.03
C LEU A 61 -3.72 11.37 -11.44
N VAL A 62 -2.76 10.65 -12.03
CA VAL A 62 -1.49 11.24 -12.49
C VAL A 62 -1.71 12.23 -13.62
N ALA A 63 -2.62 11.94 -14.56
CA ALA A 63 -2.99 12.86 -15.64
C ALA A 63 -3.62 14.16 -15.11
N ASP A 64 -4.34 14.08 -13.99
CA ASP A 64 -4.92 15.24 -13.29
C ASP A 64 -3.89 15.99 -12.41
N GLY A 65 -2.60 15.62 -12.47
CA GLY A 65 -1.53 16.25 -11.70
C GLY A 65 -1.46 15.84 -10.22
N LYS A 66 -2.19 14.79 -9.84
CA LYS A 66 -2.22 14.26 -8.47
C LYS A 66 -1.13 13.22 -8.26
N SER A 67 -0.63 13.10 -7.03
CA SER A 67 0.31 12.04 -6.65
C SER A 67 -0.38 10.91 -5.89
N ILE A 68 0.03 9.68 -6.16
CA ILE A 68 -0.36 8.52 -5.37
C ILE A 68 0.85 7.62 -5.14
N GLY A 69 1.03 7.17 -3.90
CA GLY A 69 2.15 6.33 -3.56
C GLY A 69 1.97 5.57 -2.25
N ARG A 70 2.92 4.68 -1.99
CA ARG A 70 2.97 3.89 -0.76
C ARG A 70 4.40 3.60 -0.32
N VAL A 71 4.56 3.46 0.99
CA VAL A 71 5.69 2.76 1.59
C VAL A 71 5.17 1.45 2.15
N MET A 72 5.71 0.35 1.66
CA MET A 72 5.48 -0.96 2.26
C MET A 72 6.69 -1.39 3.08
N THR A 73 6.42 -1.82 4.30
CA THR A 73 7.44 -2.40 5.17
C THR A 73 7.66 -3.86 4.81
N VAL A 74 8.91 -4.30 4.91
CA VAL A 74 9.29 -5.70 4.76
C VAL A 74 10.22 -6.10 5.90
N ARG A 75 10.18 -7.38 6.26
CA ARG A 75 11.19 -8.04 7.08
C ARG A 75 11.53 -9.33 6.39
N GLU A 76 12.81 -9.62 6.25
CA GLU A 76 13.26 -10.81 5.56
C GLU A 76 13.34 -12.02 6.49
N PRO A 77 12.99 -13.24 6.01
CA PRO A 77 12.57 -13.55 4.63
C PRO A 77 11.15 -13.06 4.29
N LEU A 78 10.95 -12.65 3.03
CA LEU A 78 9.65 -12.18 2.54
C LEU A 78 8.57 -13.26 2.61
N THR A 79 7.33 -12.86 2.88
CA THR A 79 6.19 -13.76 2.77
C THR A 79 5.86 -14.10 1.32
N ASP A 80 5.12 -15.18 1.13
CA ASP A 80 4.51 -15.56 -0.15
C ASP A 80 3.69 -14.43 -0.77
N TYR A 81 2.95 -13.69 0.06
CA TYR A 81 2.16 -12.56 -0.37
C TYR A 81 3.03 -11.39 -0.85
N GLN A 82 4.09 -11.03 -0.12
CA GLN A 82 5.01 -9.98 -0.53
C GLN A 82 5.74 -10.35 -1.83
N ARG A 83 6.18 -11.60 -1.98
CA ARG A 83 6.76 -12.12 -3.23
C ARG A 83 5.77 -12.02 -4.39
N TYR A 84 4.51 -12.36 -4.16
CA TYR A 84 3.43 -12.21 -5.14
C TYR A 84 3.23 -10.74 -5.55
N GLN A 85 3.10 -9.82 -4.59
CA GLN A 85 2.91 -8.39 -4.87
C GLN A 85 4.08 -7.80 -5.65
N LEU A 86 5.32 -8.09 -5.23
CA LEU A 86 6.55 -7.62 -5.90
C LEU A 86 6.66 -8.16 -7.33
N ALA A 87 6.23 -9.39 -7.57
CA ALA A 87 6.31 -10.00 -8.89
C ALA A 87 5.18 -9.57 -9.82
N TRP A 88 3.93 -9.51 -9.34
CA TRP A 88 2.75 -9.39 -10.21
C TRP A 88 2.06 -8.04 -10.14
N GLY A 89 1.82 -7.52 -8.93
CA GLY A 89 1.06 -6.30 -8.71
C GLY A 89 1.91 -5.04 -8.93
N ILE A 90 2.98 -4.91 -8.16
CA ILE A 90 3.81 -3.70 -8.08
C ILE A 90 4.35 -3.22 -9.43
N PRO A 91 4.88 -4.08 -10.33
CA PRO A 91 5.44 -3.59 -11.59
C PRO A 91 4.40 -2.86 -12.47
N GLY A 92 3.16 -3.33 -12.48
CA GLY A 92 2.07 -2.68 -13.24
C GLY A 92 1.62 -1.36 -12.60
N ASN A 93 1.59 -1.31 -11.27
CA ASN A 93 1.27 -0.11 -10.51
C ASN A 93 2.30 1.00 -10.73
N VAL A 94 3.60 0.68 -10.66
CA VAL A 94 4.69 1.62 -10.95
C VAL A 94 4.59 2.13 -12.39
N ALA A 95 4.36 1.24 -13.36
CA ALA A 95 4.18 1.63 -14.76
C ALA A 95 2.94 2.51 -14.99
N ALA A 96 1.93 2.44 -14.13
CA ALA A 96 0.76 3.31 -14.16
C ALA A 96 1.02 4.70 -13.54
N GLY A 97 2.11 4.86 -12.78
CA GLY A 97 2.54 6.11 -12.16
C GLY A 97 2.45 6.14 -10.63
N GLU A 98 2.21 5.00 -9.96
CA GLU A 98 2.21 4.92 -8.49
C GLU A 98 3.66 4.93 -7.95
N ASP A 99 3.96 5.80 -6.98
CA ASP A 99 5.25 5.84 -6.29
C ASP A 99 5.30 4.78 -5.17
N ILE A 100 5.95 3.64 -5.45
CA ILE A 100 6.03 2.51 -4.52
C ILE A 100 7.45 2.39 -3.99
N ARG A 101 7.59 2.50 -2.66
CA ARG A 101 8.87 2.35 -1.96
C ARG A 101 8.86 1.19 -0.97
N ILE A 102 10.02 0.57 -0.77
CA ILE A 102 10.25 -0.51 0.19
C ILE A 102 11.02 0.04 1.39
N LEU A 103 10.47 -0.17 2.58
CA LEU A 103 11.16 0.03 3.85
C LEU A 103 11.56 -1.32 4.45
N ASP A 104 12.83 -1.70 4.29
CA ASP A 104 13.36 -2.92 4.90
C ASP A 104 13.67 -2.70 6.38
N LEU A 105 12.83 -3.28 7.25
CA LEU A 105 12.97 -3.19 8.70
C LEU A 105 13.78 -4.35 9.30
N THR A 106 14.36 -5.25 8.50
CA THR A 106 15.01 -6.49 8.98
C THR A 106 16.01 -6.23 10.12
N ASP A 107 16.87 -5.20 9.99
CA ASP A 107 17.81 -4.79 11.04
C ASP A 107 17.56 -3.37 11.56
N LEU A 108 16.37 -2.81 11.29
CA LEU A 108 16.01 -1.46 11.71
C LEU A 108 14.87 -1.51 12.72
N ASP A 109 15.01 -0.68 13.74
CA ASP A 109 13.95 -0.34 14.67
C ASP A 109 13.68 1.16 14.55
N LEU A 110 12.47 1.51 14.13
CA LEU A 110 12.04 2.87 13.85
C LEU A 110 10.72 3.10 14.58
N ASP A 111 10.52 4.32 15.06
CA ASP A 111 9.26 4.73 15.68
C ASP A 111 8.17 4.92 14.61
N LEU A 112 7.57 3.79 14.21
CA LEU A 112 6.54 3.69 13.18
C LEU A 112 5.28 3.04 13.76
N PRO A 113 4.09 3.38 13.23
CA PRO A 113 2.85 2.82 13.71
C PRO A 113 2.75 1.34 13.29
N PRO A 114 2.17 0.47 14.13
CA PRO A 114 1.92 -0.93 13.75
C PRO A 114 0.71 -1.10 12.81
N GLN A 115 -0.05 -0.03 12.55
CA GLN A 115 -1.25 -0.04 11.73
C GLN A 115 -1.03 0.53 10.33
N ASP A 116 -1.78 -0.03 9.37
CA ASP A 116 -1.92 0.54 8.04
C ASP A 116 -2.79 1.78 8.06
N PHE A 117 -2.41 2.77 7.26
CA PHE A 117 -3.26 3.93 7.01
C PHE A 117 -3.02 4.54 5.64
N TRP A 118 -4.04 5.24 5.16
CA TRP A 118 -3.92 6.24 4.10
C TRP A 118 -3.91 7.63 4.70
N LEU A 119 -3.08 8.50 4.14
CA LEU A 119 -3.06 9.93 4.34
C LEU A 119 -3.41 10.61 3.02
N PHE A 120 -4.58 11.24 2.97
CA PHE A 120 -5.03 12.03 1.83
C PHE A 120 -4.83 13.51 2.13
N ASP A 121 -4.24 14.23 1.17
CA ASP A 121 -4.00 15.68 1.20
C ASP A 121 -3.40 16.18 2.51
N GLU A 122 -2.57 15.35 3.15
CA GLU A 122 -1.89 15.65 4.42
C GLU A 122 -2.85 16.04 5.58
N SER A 123 -4.13 15.72 5.45
CA SER A 123 -5.18 16.23 6.34
C SER A 123 -6.29 15.21 6.66
N VAL A 124 -6.43 14.16 5.87
CA VAL A 124 -7.42 13.10 6.10
C VAL A 124 -6.71 11.77 6.31
N VAL A 125 -6.90 11.19 7.49
CA VAL A 125 -6.37 9.87 7.85
C VAL A 125 -7.48 8.82 7.77
N VAL A 126 -7.19 7.72 7.08
CA VAL A 126 -8.04 6.54 7.00
C VAL A 126 -7.23 5.31 7.40
N ASP A 127 -7.55 4.72 8.55
CA ASP A 127 -6.91 3.51 9.05
C ASP A 127 -7.53 2.26 8.41
N LEU A 128 -6.69 1.29 8.08
CA LEU A 128 -7.11 -0.04 7.64
C LEU A 128 -6.75 -1.04 8.74
N ASN A 129 -7.78 -1.56 9.41
CA ASN A 129 -7.58 -2.41 10.57
C ASN A 129 -7.58 -3.87 10.14
N PHE A 130 -6.42 -4.52 10.22
CA PHE A 130 -6.25 -5.93 9.88
C PHE A 130 -6.10 -6.80 11.12
N ARG A 131 -6.56 -8.05 11.02
CA ARG A 131 -6.15 -9.11 11.95
C ARG A 131 -4.73 -9.57 11.62
N GLN A 132 -4.12 -10.29 12.56
CA GLN A 132 -2.80 -10.89 12.37
C GLN A 132 -2.73 -11.85 11.16
N ASP A 133 -3.85 -12.47 10.78
CA ASP A 133 -3.95 -13.33 9.59
C ASP A 133 -4.13 -12.55 8.27
N GLY A 134 -4.05 -11.22 8.31
CA GLY A 134 -4.22 -10.35 7.14
C GLY A 134 -5.68 -10.04 6.79
N THR A 135 -6.66 -10.49 7.58
CA THR A 135 -8.08 -10.24 7.30
C THR A 135 -8.41 -8.78 7.60
N LEU A 136 -8.94 -8.04 6.62
CA LEU A 136 -9.46 -6.69 6.85
C LEU A 136 -10.71 -6.74 7.74
N VAL A 137 -10.63 -6.14 8.93
CA VAL A 137 -11.74 -6.04 9.89
C VAL A 137 -12.65 -4.89 9.53
N ASN A 138 -12.08 -3.71 9.33
CA ASN A 138 -12.82 -2.51 8.96
C ASN A 138 -11.87 -1.43 8.39
N ILE A 139 -12.49 -0.41 7.81
CA ILE A 139 -11.82 0.81 7.35
C ILE A 139 -12.41 1.97 8.17
N GLU A 140 -11.56 2.79 8.77
CA GLU A 140 -11.99 3.87 9.65
C GLU A 140 -11.36 5.20 9.24
N ARG A 141 -12.20 6.19 8.90
CA ARG A 141 -11.75 7.59 8.85
C ARG A 141 -11.63 8.13 10.27
N ARG A 142 -10.44 8.59 10.66
CA ARG A 142 -10.21 9.20 11.97
C ARG A 142 -10.93 10.54 12.08
N GLN A 143 -11.54 10.77 13.24
CA GLN A 143 -12.03 12.09 13.65
C GLN A 143 -10.91 12.73 14.47
N ASP A 144 -10.54 13.95 14.11
CA ASP A 144 -9.50 14.75 14.77
C ASP A 144 -8.16 13.98 14.98
N PRO A 145 -7.55 13.42 13.92
CA PRO A 145 -6.26 12.74 14.04
C PRO A 145 -5.16 13.72 14.47
N ASP A 146 -4.16 13.22 15.21
CA ASP A 146 -2.90 13.94 15.41
C ASP A 146 -2.11 13.97 14.10
N LEU A 147 -2.44 14.92 13.22
CA LEU A 147 -1.85 15.03 11.90
C LEU A 147 -0.32 15.20 11.94
N ALA A 148 0.21 15.89 12.95
CA ALA A 148 1.64 16.07 13.10
C ALA A 148 2.34 14.71 13.25
N ARG A 149 1.75 13.81 14.06
CA ARG A 149 2.28 12.47 14.26
C ARG A 149 2.19 11.59 13.00
N TYR A 150 1.08 11.64 12.27
CA TYR A 150 0.94 10.88 11.02
C TYR A 150 1.89 11.39 9.92
N LEU A 151 2.14 12.70 9.85
CA LEU A 151 3.12 13.29 8.94
C LEU A 151 4.55 12.92 9.33
N GLU A 152 4.88 12.92 10.63
CA GLU A 152 6.17 12.43 11.12
C GLU A 152 6.42 10.98 10.71
N TRP A 153 5.45 10.09 10.92
CA TRP A 153 5.57 8.69 10.50
C TRP A 153 5.77 8.53 8.99
N ARG A 154 5.04 9.32 8.19
CA ARG A 154 5.25 9.35 6.73
C ARG A 154 6.67 9.75 6.39
N ASP A 155 7.17 10.83 6.98
CA ASP A 155 8.46 11.41 6.66
C ASP A 155 9.61 10.47 7.09
N VAL A 156 9.49 9.85 8.27
CA VAL A 156 10.41 8.79 8.73
C VAL A 156 10.38 7.61 7.77
N ALA A 157 9.19 7.11 7.41
CA ALA A 157 9.08 5.99 6.49
C ALA A 157 9.72 6.30 5.12
N LEU A 158 9.48 7.50 4.58
CA LEU A 158 10.05 7.95 3.31
C LEU A 158 11.57 8.15 3.36
N ALA A 159 12.12 8.64 4.48
CA ALA A 159 13.56 8.86 4.64
C ALA A 159 14.37 7.56 4.64
N HIS A 160 13.75 6.45 5.06
CA HIS A 160 14.39 5.14 5.15
C HIS A 160 13.98 4.18 4.02
N ALA A 161 12.92 4.48 3.28
CA ALA A 161 12.46 3.65 2.18
C ALA A 161 13.14 4.01 0.86
N VAL A 162 13.40 3.01 0.03
CA VAL A 162 13.96 3.20 -1.32
C VAL A 162 12.91 2.89 -2.39
N PRO A 163 12.95 3.52 -3.58
CA PRO A 163 12.12 3.14 -4.70
C PRO A 163 12.19 1.63 -4.96
N VAL A 164 11.07 0.97 -5.24
CA VAL A 164 11.03 -0.49 -5.38
C VAL A 164 11.95 -1.03 -6.48
N GLY A 165 12.22 -0.23 -7.52
CA GLY A 165 13.18 -0.57 -8.58
C GLY A 165 14.65 -0.54 -8.14
N GLU A 166 14.95 0.14 -7.04
CA GLU A 166 16.29 0.24 -6.44
C GLU A 166 16.49 -0.76 -5.30
N TRP A 167 15.41 -1.19 -4.65
CA TRP A 167 15.46 -2.20 -3.59
C TRP A 167 15.95 -3.56 -4.11
N ARG A 168 16.75 -4.25 -3.31
CA ARG A 168 17.21 -5.61 -3.58
C ARG A 168 16.99 -6.45 -2.31
N PRO A 169 16.26 -7.58 -2.38
CA PRO A 169 16.16 -8.49 -1.24
C PRO A 169 17.54 -9.04 -0.87
N ARG A 170 17.75 -9.33 0.41
CA ARG A 170 18.94 -10.02 0.89
C ARG A 170 18.93 -11.46 0.36
N LEU A 171 20.13 -11.98 0.10
CA LEU A 171 20.36 -13.33 -0.39
C LEU A 171 20.35 -14.35 0.74
#